data_AF-A0A8T0ERU9-F1
#
_entry.id   AF-A0A8T0ERU9-F1
#
_cell.length_a   1.000
_cell.length_b   1.000
_cell.length_c   1.000
_cell.angle_alpha   90.00
_cell.angle_beta   90.00
_cell.angle_gamma   90.00
#
_symmetry.space_group_name_H-M   'P 1'
#
loop_
_entity.id
_entity.type
_entity.pdbx_description
1 polymer ?
#
loop_
_entity_poly.entity_id
_entity_poly.type
_entity_poly.pdbx_seq_one_letter_code
_entity_poly.pdbx_strand_id
1 'polypeptide(L)'
;MSLGSLRNFFELVRFDFIIDEDLNVFLLEVNMSPNLSPAHFPQNKLLYDSIVFNSLSIVGLIRKFPDSFTYRGEAEVSEKDIQVFAEQCASETCRSSCKNLKCQACNQCMNKEMRNIAKQAYLEFMNRGKYRRIFPTPTVQQKTSYNNVELSPMNAFMDLWFKGKCHQDPSWCF
;
A
#
# COMPACT_ATOMS: atom_id res chain seq x y z
N MET A 1 1.83 18.73 23.63
CA MET A 1 1.84 18.75 22.15
C MET A 1 1.44 17.38 21.66
N SER A 2 0.21 17.23 21.17
CA SER A 2 -0.15 16.04 20.39
C SER A 2 0.58 16.18 19.06
N LEU A 3 1.58 15.32 18.81
CA LEU A 3 2.11 15.15 17.46
C LEU A 3 0.90 14.80 16.57
N GLY A 4 0.65 15.58 15.52
CA GLY A 4 -0.42 15.29 14.57
C GLY A 4 -0.28 13.87 13.99
N SER A 5 -1.33 13.34 13.39
CA SER A 5 -1.29 12.02 12.74
C SER A 5 -0.12 11.94 11.75
N LEU A 6 0.84 11.03 12.00
CA LEU A 6 1.96 10.76 11.10
C LEU A 6 1.52 10.26 9.70
N ARG A 7 0.23 9.96 9.52
CA ARG A 7 -0.36 9.50 8.26
C ARG A 7 -0.47 10.57 7.17
N ASN A 8 -0.15 11.83 7.50
CA ASN A 8 -0.21 12.93 6.54
C ASN A 8 1.14 13.20 5.84
N PHE A 9 2.16 12.38 6.11
CA PHE A 9 3.49 12.53 5.55
C PHE A 9 3.79 11.39 4.59
N PHE A 10 4.50 11.71 3.51
CA PHE A 10 5.07 10.74 2.59
C PHE A 10 6.47 11.21 2.22
N GLU A 11 7.35 10.27 1.88
CA GLU A 11 8.71 10.56 1.46
C GLU A 11 9.02 9.79 0.18
N LEU A 12 9.65 10.48 -0.77
CA LEU A 12 10.23 9.86 -1.95
C LEU A 12 11.73 9.70 -1.70
N VAL A 13 12.17 8.47 -1.49
CA VAL A 13 13.56 8.14 -1.23
C VAL A 13 14.19 7.43 -2.43
N ARG A 14 15.50 7.63 -2.62
CA ARG A 14 16.31 6.87 -3.57
C ARG A 14 17.29 5.99 -2.82
N PHE A 15 17.32 4.71 -3.19
CA PHE A 15 18.30 3.74 -2.70
C PHE A 15 19.33 3.52 -3.80
N ASP A 16 20.60 3.71 -3.46
CA ASP A 16 21.70 3.47 -4.38
C ASP A 16 22.31 2.11 -4.05
N PHE A 17 22.30 1.22 -5.03
CA PHE A 17 22.80 -0.15 -4.90
C PHE A 17 24.05 -0.35 -5.75
N ILE A 18 24.95 -1.20 -5.26
CA ILE A 18 26.06 -1.76 -6.04
C ILE A 18 25.87 -3.26 -6.19
N ILE A 19 26.34 -3.80 -7.32
CA ILE A 19 26.30 -5.22 -7.63
C ILE A 19 27.74 -5.71 -7.74
N ASP A 20 28.08 -6.81 -7.06
CA ASP A 20 29.41 -7.42 -7.14
C ASP A 20 29.53 -8.40 -8.32
N GLU A 21 30.69 -9.05 -8.44
CA GLU A 21 30.99 -10.04 -9.49
C GLU A 21 30.07 -11.28 -9.45
N ASP A 22 29.49 -11.57 -8.27
CA ASP A 22 28.61 -12.69 -8.01
C ASP A 22 27.11 -12.31 -8.08
N LEU A 23 26.78 -11.09 -8.54
CA LEU A 23 25.43 -10.52 -8.61
C LEU A 23 24.74 -10.31 -7.26
N ASN A 24 25.50 -10.24 -6.16
CA ASN A 24 24.97 -9.83 -4.87
C ASN A 24 24.71 -8.32 -4.87
N VAL A 25 23.58 -7.93 -4.29
CA VAL A 25 23.14 -6.53 -4.22
C VAL A 25 23.46 -5.95 -2.85
N PHE A 26 24.22 -4.86 -2.81
CA PHE A 26 24.56 -4.15 -1.58
C PHE A 26 24.04 -2.73 -1.59
N LEU A 27 23.47 -2.29 -0.48
CA LEU A 27 23.02 -0.92 -0.28
C LEU A 27 24.23 -0.03 0.01
N LEU A 28 24.40 1.04 -0.77
CA LEU A 28 25.43 2.06 -0.56
C LEU A 28 24.90 3.23 0.27
N GLU A 29 23.84 3.87 -0.22
CA GLU A 29 23.24 5.02 0.44
C GLU A 29 21.73 5.08 0.24
N VAL A 30 21.08 5.84 1.13
CA VAL A 30 19.67 6.20 1.06
C VAL A 30 19.56 7.71 1.06
N ASN A 31 19.01 8.27 -0.03
CA ASN A 31 18.87 9.69 -0.22
C ASN A 31 17.39 10.12 -0.10
N MET A 32 17.10 11.00 0.85
CA MET A 32 15.74 11.53 1.13
C MET A 32 15.33 12.70 0.20
N SER A 33 16.25 13.19 -0.62
CA SER A 33 16.04 14.33 -1.53
C SER A 33 16.67 14.06 -2.91
N PRO A 34 16.17 13.05 -3.64
CA PRO A 34 16.71 12.73 -4.95
C PRO A 34 16.54 13.88 -5.93
N ASN A 35 17.58 14.15 -6.71
CA ASN A 35 17.51 15.16 -7.76
C ASN A 35 16.61 14.69 -8.91
N LEU A 36 15.49 15.40 -9.11
CA LEU A 36 14.52 15.17 -10.19
C LEU A 36 14.52 16.29 -11.22
N SER A 37 15.57 17.13 -11.26
CA SER A 37 15.67 18.25 -12.19
C SER A 37 16.11 17.78 -13.57
N PRO A 38 15.27 17.97 -14.62
CA PRO A 38 15.64 17.65 -16.00
C PRO A 38 16.70 18.60 -16.56
N ALA A 39 17.01 19.71 -15.89
CA ALA A 39 17.99 20.69 -16.36
C ALA A 39 19.42 20.12 -16.48
N HIS A 40 19.77 19.18 -15.60
CA HIS A 40 21.09 18.55 -15.61
C HIS A 40 21.17 17.35 -16.55
N PHE A 41 20.05 16.66 -16.77
CA PHE A 41 19.97 15.46 -17.61
C PHE A 41 18.68 15.46 -18.45
N PRO A 42 18.64 16.20 -19.57
CA PRO A 42 17.43 16.32 -20.39
C PRO A 42 16.90 14.99 -20.91
N GLN A 43 17.78 14.03 -21.15
CA GLN A 43 17.44 12.67 -21.59
C GLN A 43 16.56 11.92 -20.57
N ASN A 44 16.63 12.27 -19.28
CA ASN A 44 15.87 11.62 -18.22
C ASN A 44 14.56 12.34 -17.89
N LYS A 45 14.20 13.39 -18.63
CA LYS A 45 13.01 14.20 -18.35
C LYS A 45 11.74 13.35 -18.22
N LEU A 46 11.49 12.44 -19.17
CA LEU A 46 10.30 11.58 -19.13
C LEU A 46 10.27 10.65 -17.90
N LEU A 47 11.44 10.20 -17.43
CA LEU A 47 11.55 9.41 -16.22
C LEU A 47 11.19 10.25 -14.99
N TYR A 48 11.77 11.45 -14.86
CA TYR A 48 11.50 12.36 -13.74
C TYR A 48 10.03 12.78 -13.70
N ASP A 49 9.46 13.16 -14.84
CA ASP A 49 8.04 13.53 -14.95
C ASP A 49 7.14 12.36 -14.52
N SER A 50 7.47 11.13 -14.95
CA SER A 50 6.72 9.94 -14.54
C SER A 50 6.85 9.64 -13.04
N ILE A 51 8.01 9.85 -12.43
CA ILE A 51 8.23 9.64 -11.00
C ILE A 51 7.40 10.64 -10.19
N VAL A 52 7.50 11.93 -10.51
CA VAL A 52 6.75 13.00 -9.83
C VAL A 52 5.25 12.78 -9.98
N PHE A 53 4.76 12.55 -11.20
CA PHE A 53 3.33 12.35 -11.45
C PHE A 53 2.78 11.14 -10.71
N ASN A 54 3.43 9.98 -10.81
CA ASN A 54 2.97 8.77 -10.14
C ASN A 54 3.06 8.90 -8.61
N SER A 55 4.07 9.62 -8.09
CA SER A 55 4.25 9.83 -6.64
C SER A 55 3.11 10.67 -6.07
N LEU A 56 2.75 11.76 -6.75
CA LEU A 56 1.63 12.61 -6.36
C LEU A 56 0.27 11.92 -6.60
N SER A 57 0.20 11.01 -7.57
CA SER A 57 -0.98 10.18 -7.82
C SER A 57 -1.23 9.18 -6.70
N ILE A 58 -0.23 8.40 -6.29
CA ILE A 58 -0.42 7.35 -5.27
C ILE A 58 -0.80 7.93 -3.90
N VAL A 59 -0.29 9.10 -3.54
CA VAL A 59 -0.66 9.81 -2.30
C VAL A 59 -2.01 10.54 -2.40
N GLY A 60 -2.66 10.50 -3.57
CA GLY A 60 -3.99 11.04 -3.80
C GLY A 60 -4.06 12.55 -4.08
N LEU A 61 -2.93 13.21 -4.36
CA LEU A 61 -2.88 14.64 -4.70
C LEU A 61 -3.23 14.90 -6.17
N ILE A 62 -2.90 13.97 -7.06
CA ILE A 62 -3.23 14.03 -8.48
C ILE A 62 -4.14 12.86 -8.83
N ARG A 63 -5.16 13.10 -9.64
CA ARG A 63 -6.02 12.06 -10.21
C ARG A 63 -5.86 12.06 -11.71
N LYS A 64 -5.92 10.87 -12.32
CA LYS A 64 -5.89 10.72 -13.78
C LYS A 64 -7.09 11.37 -14.46
N PHE A 65 -8.21 11.48 -13.76
CA PHE A 65 -9.42 12.13 -14.22
C PHE A 65 -9.74 13.30 -13.29
N PRO A 66 -9.92 14.52 -13.83
CA PRO A 66 -10.36 15.66 -13.02
C PRO A 66 -11.79 15.40 -12.57
N ASP A 67 -12.01 15.29 -11.26
CA ASP A 67 -13.35 15.28 -10.70
C ASP A 67 -13.99 16.65 -10.97
N SER A 68 -14.96 16.71 -11.89
CA SER A 68 -15.85 17.88 -12.02
C SER A 68 -16.79 18.01 -10.83
N PHE A 69 -16.77 17.05 -9.90
CA PHE A 69 -17.67 16.99 -8.76
C PHE A 69 -16.92 17.27 -7.46
N THR A 70 -17.44 18.22 -6.69
CA THR A 70 -17.03 18.59 -5.33
C THR A 70 -17.26 17.49 -4.28
N TYR A 71 -17.62 16.28 -4.70
CA TYR A 71 -17.99 15.17 -3.82
C TYR A 71 -16.74 14.41 -3.35
N ARG A 72 -16.02 15.01 -2.41
CA ARG A 72 -14.92 14.35 -1.71
C ARG A 72 -15.49 13.51 -0.56
N GLY A 73 -15.50 12.19 -0.68
CA GLY A 73 -15.99 11.29 0.39
C GLY A 73 -16.28 9.86 -0.08
N GLU A 74 -16.91 9.08 0.81
CA GLU A 74 -17.25 7.63 0.75
C GLU A 74 -17.83 7.08 -0.59
N ALA A 75 -18.07 7.94 -1.58
CA ALA A 75 -18.51 7.58 -2.92
C ALA A 75 -17.44 6.87 -3.77
N GLU A 76 -16.14 7.09 -3.51
CA GLU A 76 -15.07 6.54 -4.38
C GLU A 76 -14.71 5.08 -4.08
N VAL A 77 -14.82 4.66 -2.80
CA VAL A 77 -14.53 3.28 -2.38
C VAL A 77 -15.65 2.78 -1.48
N SER A 78 -16.35 1.76 -1.97
CA SER A 78 -17.42 1.09 -1.25
C SER A 78 -16.88 0.04 -0.27
N GLU A 79 -17.75 -0.45 0.62
CA GLU A 79 -17.38 -1.54 1.53
C GLU A 79 -17.12 -2.87 0.81
N LYS A 80 -17.70 -3.05 -0.38
CA LYS A 80 -17.46 -4.23 -1.20
C LYS A 80 -16.04 -4.24 -1.74
N ASP A 81 -15.53 -3.06 -2.10
CA ASP A 81 -14.18 -2.89 -2.65
C ASP A 81 -13.08 -3.23 -1.64
N ILE A 82 -13.38 -3.22 -0.34
CA ILE A 82 -12.41 -3.60 0.71
C ILE A 82 -12.68 -4.97 1.33
N GLN A 83 -13.69 -5.71 0.86
CA GLN A 83 -14.02 -7.02 1.40
C GLN A 83 -13.05 -8.10 0.88
N VAL A 84 -12.53 -8.92 1.81
CA VAL A 84 -11.66 -10.06 1.51
C VAL A 84 -12.16 -11.33 2.22
N PHE A 85 -11.70 -12.50 1.77
CA PHE A 85 -12.01 -13.81 2.37
C PHE A 85 -13.50 -14.06 2.68
N ALA A 86 -14.37 -13.93 1.67
CA ALA A 86 -15.82 -14.04 1.85
C ALA A 86 -16.26 -15.34 2.56
N GLU A 87 -15.66 -16.48 2.23
CA GLU A 87 -15.96 -17.78 2.87
C GLU A 87 -15.59 -17.80 4.36
N GLN A 88 -14.41 -17.30 4.71
CA GLN A 88 -13.96 -17.17 6.11
C GLN A 88 -14.93 -16.27 6.88
N CYS A 89 -15.38 -15.17 6.29
CA CYS A 89 -16.32 -14.25 6.93
C CYS A 89 -17.74 -14.81 7.05
N ALA A 90 -18.11 -15.76 6.18
CA ALA A 90 -19.36 -16.50 6.27
C ALA A 90 -19.30 -17.68 7.26
N SER A 91 -18.11 -18.05 7.76
CA SER A 91 -17.95 -19.14 8.72
C SER A 91 -18.55 -18.82 10.10
N GLU A 92 -18.96 -19.86 10.82
CA GLU A 92 -19.52 -19.73 12.18
C GLU A 92 -18.54 -19.05 13.15
N THR A 93 -17.23 -19.28 12.97
CA THR A 93 -16.18 -18.68 13.78
C THR A 93 -16.20 -17.15 13.71
N CYS A 94 -16.35 -16.57 12.51
CA CYS A 94 -16.36 -15.11 12.33
C CYS A 94 -17.76 -14.48 12.45
N ARG A 95 -18.82 -15.29 12.41
CA ARG A 95 -20.19 -14.84 12.75
C ARG A 95 -20.38 -14.66 14.24
N SER A 96 -19.80 -15.56 15.03
CA SER A 96 -19.95 -15.56 16.50
C SER A 96 -18.95 -14.65 17.23
N SER A 97 -17.77 -14.39 16.65
CA SER A 97 -16.71 -13.62 17.34
C SER A 97 -15.73 -12.93 16.38
N CYS A 98 -15.35 -11.70 16.72
CA CYS A 98 -14.32 -10.92 16.04
C CYS A 98 -12.93 -11.02 16.71
N LYS A 99 -12.75 -11.91 17.71
CA LYS A 99 -11.49 -12.02 18.46
C LYS A 99 -10.33 -12.60 17.65
N ASN A 100 -10.64 -13.45 16.66
CA ASN A 100 -9.61 -14.05 15.83
C ASN A 100 -9.11 -13.04 14.78
N LEU A 101 -7.79 -12.91 14.62
CA LEU A 101 -7.17 -12.06 13.61
C LEU A 101 -7.73 -12.31 12.20
N LYS A 102 -7.99 -13.57 11.84
CA LYS A 102 -8.58 -13.94 10.54
C LYS A 102 -9.96 -13.32 10.30
N CYS A 103 -10.70 -13.04 11.37
CA CYS A 103 -12.01 -12.42 11.30
C CYS A 103 -11.94 -10.89 11.29
N GLN A 104 -10.82 -10.26 11.68
CA GLN A 104 -10.67 -8.81 11.68
C GLN A 104 -10.76 -8.21 10.28
N ALA A 105 -10.41 -8.98 9.24
CA ALA A 105 -10.57 -8.60 7.84
C ALA A 105 -12.02 -8.68 7.34
N CYS A 106 -12.96 -9.17 8.15
CA CYS A 106 -14.38 -9.22 7.80
C CYS A 106 -15.04 -7.88 8.04
N ASN A 107 -15.94 -7.49 7.14
CA ASN A 107 -16.60 -6.19 7.16
C ASN A 107 -17.28 -5.88 8.51
N GLN A 108 -17.91 -6.87 9.15
CA GLN A 108 -18.57 -6.71 10.45
C GLN A 108 -17.61 -6.52 11.64
N CYS A 109 -16.34 -6.92 11.50
CA CYS A 109 -15.33 -6.88 12.56
C CYS A 109 -14.35 -5.71 12.40
N MET A 110 -14.28 -5.10 11.21
CA MET A 110 -13.42 -3.94 10.97
C MET A 110 -13.91 -2.74 11.80
N ASN A 111 -13.02 -2.22 12.63
CA ASN A 111 -13.24 -0.92 13.27
C ASN A 111 -13.12 0.22 12.24
N LYS A 112 -13.49 1.45 12.65
CA LYS A 112 -13.45 2.63 11.77
C LYS A 112 -12.06 2.90 11.18
N GLU A 113 -11.00 2.68 11.95
CA GLU A 113 -9.63 2.94 11.52
C GLU A 113 -9.16 1.91 10.48
N MET A 114 -9.44 0.63 10.71
CA MET A 114 -9.20 -0.49 9.79
C MET A 114 -9.92 -0.28 8.46
N ARG A 115 -11.18 0.15 8.52
CA ARG A 115 -11.99 0.46 7.33
C ARG A 115 -11.36 1.60 6.53
N ASN A 116 -10.99 2.68 7.20
CA ASN A 116 -10.39 3.85 6.56
C ASN A 116 -9.05 3.51 5.90
N ILE A 117 -8.16 2.77 6.59
CA ILE A 117 -6.87 2.39 6.02
C ILE A 117 -7.02 1.41 4.85
N ALA A 118 -7.98 0.49 4.90
CA ALA A 118 -8.25 -0.42 3.79
C ALA A 118 -8.79 0.33 2.55
N LYS A 119 -9.66 1.33 2.75
CA LYS A 119 -10.11 2.21 1.65
C LYS A 119 -8.98 3.03 1.06
N GLN A 120 -8.11 3.59 1.91
CA GLN A 120 -6.92 4.32 1.45
C GLN A 120 -5.97 3.41 0.67
N ALA A 121 -5.66 2.23 1.20
CA ALA A 121 -4.84 1.24 0.53
C ALA A 121 -5.43 0.79 -0.82
N TYR A 122 -6.76 0.74 -0.92
CA TYR A 122 -7.43 0.48 -2.19
C TYR A 122 -7.18 1.60 -3.20
N LEU A 123 -7.34 2.86 -2.79
CA LEU A 123 -7.03 4.01 -3.64
C LEU A 123 -5.55 4.08 -4.04
N GLU A 124 -4.64 3.81 -3.11
CA GLU A 124 -3.20 3.72 -3.40
C GLU A 124 -2.95 2.72 -4.51
N PHE A 125 -3.58 1.54 -4.45
CA PHE A 125 -3.46 0.54 -5.50
C PHE A 125 -4.00 1.05 -6.84
N MET A 126 -5.19 1.64 -6.87
CA MET A 126 -5.78 2.18 -8.10
C MET A 126 -4.95 3.30 -8.72
N ASN A 127 -4.30 4.11 -7.87
CA ASN A 127 -3.52 5.28 -8.26
C ASN A 127 -2.01 5.02 -8.37
N ARG A 128 -1.54 3.77 -8.18
CA ARG A 128 -0.11 3.42 -8.09
C ARG A 128 0.73 3.74 -9.32
N GLY A 129 0.10 3.91 -10.49
CA GLY A 129 0.82 4.09 -11.73
C GLY A 129 1.78 2.93 -12.00
N LYS A 130 3.09 3.20 -12.00
CA LYS A 130 4.14 2.19 -12.18
C LYS A 130 4.76 1.69 -10.85
N TYR A 131 4.33 2.21 -9.71
CA TYR A 131 4.79 1.73 -8.41
C TYR A 131 4.24 0.35 -8.10
N ARG A 132 5.01 -0.39 -7.30
CA ARG A 132 4.72 -1.72 -6.80
C ARG A 132 4.83 -1.73 -5.29
N ARG A 133 3.95 -2.48 -4.63
CA ARG A 133 3.98 -2.58 -3.17
C ARG A 133 5.03 -3.62 -2.77
N ILE A 134 6.10 -3.14 -2.13
CA ILE A 134 7.13 -4.03 -1.58
C ILE A 134 6.74 -4.53 -0.18
N PHE A 135 6.04 -3.72 0.62
CA PHE A 135 5.58 -4.10 1.96
C PHE A 135 4.17 -3.56 2.28
N PRO A 136 3.31 -4.33 2.98
CA PRO A 136 3.46 -5.78 3.21
C PRO A 136 3.45 -6.54 1.88
N THR A 137 4.30 -7.57 1.76
CA THR A 137 4.39 -8.35 0.53
C THR A 137 3.12 -9.21 0.40
N PRO A 138 2.30 -9.01 -0.65
CA PRO A 138 1.06 -9.75 -0.78
C PRO A 138 1.26 -11.20 -1.25
N THR A 139 2.45 -11.55 -1.73
CA THR A 139 2.77 -12.88 -2.27
C THR A 139 2.75 -13.97 -1.19
N VAL A 140 1.95 -15.01 -1.41
CA VAL A 140 1.81 -16.18 -0.53
C VAL A 140 3.13 -16.96 -0.36
N GLN A 141 4.05 -16.83 -1.32
CA GLN A 141 5.26 -17.67 -1.43
C GLN A 141 6.49 -17.09 -0.71
N GLN A 142 6.48 -15.81 -0.30
CA GLN A 142 7.57 -15.27 0.51
C GLN A 142 7.37 -15.66 1.98
N LYS A 143 7.72 -16.91 2.30
CA LYS A 143 8.17 -17.31 3.64
C LYS A 143 9.55 -16.71 3.92
N THR A 144 9.75 -15.41 3.75
CA THR A 144 11.04 -14.77 4.00
C THR A 144 11.03 -14.12 5.38
N SER A 145 11.71 -14.77 6.32
CA SER A 145 12.44 -14.23 7.49
C SER A 145 11.82 -13.21 8.47
N TYR A 146 10.55 -12.83 8.35
CA TYR A 146 9.91 -11.93 9.34
C TYR A 146 9.24 -12.66 10.51
N ASN A 147 9.47 -13.97 10.69
CA ASN A 147 8.88 -14.75 11.78
C ASN A 147 9.16 -14.19 13.18
N ASN A 148 10.14 -13.30 13.33
CA ASN A 148 10.53 -12.67 14.60
C ASN A 148 10.10 -11.20 14.73
N VAL A 149 9.40 -10.62 13.75
CA VAL A 149 8.91 -9.24 13.85
C VAL A 149 7.49 -9.25 14.35
N GLU A 150 7.30 -8.82 15.60
CA GLU A 150 5.98 -8.62 16.17
C GLU A 150 5.29 -7.46 15.46
N LEU A 151 4.29 -7.78 14.62
CA LEU A 151 3.50 -6.77 13.93
C LEU A 151 2.52 -6.13 14.91
N SER A 152 2.40 -4.80 14.82
CA SER A 152 1.29 -4.10 15.47
C SER A 152 -0.05 -4.66 14.95
N PRO A 153 -1.15 -4.56 15.72
CA PRO A 153 -2.46 -5.05 15.28
C PRO A 153 -2.89 -4.51 13.92
N MET A 154 -2.59 -3.23 13.63
CA MET A 154 -2.91 -2.62 12.34
C MET A 154 -2.05 -3.19 11.20
N ASN A 155 -0.76 -3.43 11.43
CA ASN A 155 0.12 -4.01 10.42
C ASN A 155 -0.26 -5.48 10.14
N ALA A 156 -0.62 -6.24 11.18
CA ALA A 156 -1.14 -7.59 11.03
C ALA A 156 -2.46 -7.64 10.24
N PHE A 157 -3.35 -6.68 10.48
CA PHE A 157 -4.56 -6.50 9.68
C PHE A 157 -4.24 -6.19 8.22
N MET A 158 -3.33 -5.24 7.94
CA MET A 158 -2.97 -4.87 6.56
C MET A 158 -2.30 -6.02 5.81
N ASP A 159 -1.39 -6.75 6.46
CA ASP A 159 -0.77 -7.95 5.89
C ASP A 159 -1.81 -9.02 5.51
N LEU A 160 -2.73 -9.32 6.42
CA LEU A 160 -3.85 -10.23 6.15
C LEU A 160 -4.73 -9.73 5.00
N TRP A 161 -5.08 -8.44 5.01
CA TRP A 161 -5.95 -7.84 4.02
C TRP A 161 -5.35 -7.88 2.61
N PHE A 162 -4.07 -7.51 2.47
CA PHE A 162 -3.37 -7.57 1.18
C PHE A 162 -3.23 -9.00 0.64
N LYS A 163 -2.99 -9.99 1.51
CA LYS A 163 -3.04 -11.41 1.12
C LYS A 163 -4.42 -11.81 0.60
N GLY A 164 -5.48 -11.33 1.26
CA GLY A 164 -6.86 -11.53 0.82
C GLY A 164 -7.13 -10.92 -0.55
N LYS A 165 -6.62 -9.70 -0.80
CA LYS A 165 -6.71 -9.05 -2.10
C LYS A 165 -5.96 -9.81 -3.20
N CYS A 166 -4.73 -10.21 -2.94
CA CYS A 166 -3.93 -11.02 -3.85
C CYS A 166 -4.58 -12.37 -4.19
N HIS A 167 -5.26 -13.02 -3.22
CA HIS A 167 -6.01 -14.25 -3.47
C HIS A 167 -7.25 -14.02 -4.36
N GLN A 168 -7.90 -12.87 -4.27
CA GLN A 168 -9.06 -12.54 -5.10
C GLN A 168 -8.66 -12.09 -6.50
N ASP A 169 -7.58 -11.31 -6.61
CA ASP A 169 -7.08 -10.74 -7.85
C ASP A 169 -5.54 -10.75 -7.83
N PRO A 170 -4.89 -11.56 -8.70
CA PRO A 170 -3.43 -11.66 -8.76
C PRO A 170 -2.70 -10.34 -9.02
N SER A 171 -3.38 -9.33 -9.57
CA SER A 171 -2.77 -8.01 -9.80
C SER A 171 -2.40 -7.29 -8.50
N TRP A 172 -2.98 -7.70 -7.37
CA TRP A 172 -2.66 -7.22 -6.02
C TRP A 172 -1.47 -7.95 -5.39
N CYS A 173 -0.93 -8.98 -6.02
CA CYS A 173 0.26 -9.69 -5.54
C CYS A 173 1.58 -8.97 -5.87
N PHE A 174 1.53 -7.89 -6.66
CA PHE A 174 2.70 -7.19 -7.20
C PHE A 174 2.60 -5.66 -7.07
#